data_AF-A0A9D7VFL4-F1
#
_entry.id   AF-A0A9D7VFL4-F1
#
_cell.length_a   1.000
_cell.length_b   1.000
_cell.length_c   1.000
_cell.angle_alpha   90.00
_cell.angle_beta   90.00
_cell.angle_gamma   90.00
#
_symmetry.space_group_name_H-M   'P 1'
#
loop_
_entity.id
_entity.type
_entity.pdbx_description
1 polymer ?
#
loop_
_entity_poly.entity_id
_entity_poly.type
_entity_poly.pdbx_seq_one_letter_code
_entity_poly.pdbx_strand_id
1 'polypeptide(L)'
;MNSNNVPMMFRAQVQGRCQLHRVEKSKQRQDAEKWVDEWKSVFPKDALSSEDKFQPLQPISKPQKHNSSDRRTITHPVQNNLALVRAKPSPAKSPQSTKLKVPQFGSQIKTWEYTISWRLVSNSGQDEGVIRPIISANGFPYYPGASMKGAFLRACKPICTDKETENYCGKKLADGSSNPGILRFHGAYPVNMDWTQRLVDIVHRQDEKQVIKDDISSNANAQISLYQIKLKFGISSCKTLSESEWEKIKHIWETALAEGIGSRVSAGYGHFQEVQSHKKLLQIKIKGQGGTSQLVNGTKEFRPNMFKATLRGHTLRLLGGMTDEETAKSLTQKLWGGFGTKSSIVGLLGINFDFHPANISWHKNQKFYDLQHGKLNIFCMHQDTDDNERVKLIAITEALIKFTLMFGGFGKSWRRACHKQFYKQSYFENSDKPVIGCHWQFIQESQSLYCPVDKVSDITQFINQIRDVISTWIPQNKSAPQGIETWREAWYQPKVQVWGRLAINGRSKAIDWFHQPYKDTDSIKNPRPLAGSINPQKTGRIWHRMYPRFIRNKNGDIVRSEGYVELLTIFPDESEGTQKFMTFLRKESGFENIW
;
A
#
# COMPACT_ATOMS: atom_id res chain seq x y z
N MET A 1 -38.99 -12.76 -2.68
CA MET A 1 -38.42 -11.85 -1.65
C MET A 1 -37.58 -10.81 -2.35
N ASN A 2 -37.70 -9.53 -2.00
CA ASN A 2 -36.80 -8.49 -2.48
C ASN A 2 -35.41 -8.73 -1.88
N SER A 3 -34.35 -8.81 -2.71
CA SER A 3 -32.97 -9.03 -2.27
C SER A 3 -32.48 -7.95 -1.29
N ASN A 4 -33.07 -6.75 -1.33
CA ASN A 4 -32.79 -5.67 -0.39
C ASN A 4 -33.21 -5.96 1.06
N ASN A 5 -34.07 -6.95 1.30
CA ASN A 5 -34.56 -7.30 2.63
C ASN A 5 -33.73 -8.42 3.31
N VAL A 6 -32.76 -9.01 2.62
CA VAL A 6 -31.83 -9.99 3.19
C VAL A 6 -30.59 -9.24 3.69
N PRO A 7 -30.18 -9.39 4.97
CA PRO A 7 -28.95 -8.77 5.49
C PRO A 7 -27.76 -9.13 4.59
N MET A 8 -26.85 -8.19 4.35
CA MET A 8 -25.77 -8.39 3.40
C MET A 8 -24.86 -9.56 3.78
N MET A 9 -24.74 -9.86 5.07
CA MET A 9 -24.03 -11.05 5.55
C MET A 9 -24.57 -12.37 4.96
N PHE A 10 -25.87 -12.48 4.69
CA PHE A 10 -26.55 -13.73 4.34
C PHE A 10 -26.92 -13.86 2.85
N ARG A 11 -26.50 -12.92 2.00
CA ARG A 11 -26.79 -12.98 0.55
C ARG A 11 -25.93 -14.06 -0.13
N ALA A 12 -26.56 -14.89 -0.98
CA ALA A 12 -25.95 -16.02 -1.68
C ALA A 12 -25.14 -15.60 -2.93
N GLN A 13 -24.35 -16.55 -3.44
CA GLN A 13 -23.44 -16.42 -4.58
C GLN A 13 -24.19 -16.07 -5.88
N VAL A 14 -23.73 -15.04 -6.59
CA VAL A 14 -24.10 -14.75 -7.98
C VAL A 14 -22.81 -14.57 -8.82
N GLN A 15 -22.94 -14.61 -10.14
CA GLN A 15 -21.88 -14.81 -11.13
C GLN A 15 -21.02 -13.54 -11.32
N GLY A 16 -19.76 -13.52 -10.84
CA GLY A 16 -18.84 -12.37 -11.01
C GLY A 16 -17.76 -12.18 -9.91
N ARG A 17 -17.34 -13.28 -9.27
CA ARG A 17 -16.63 -13.34 -7.96
C ARG A 17 -15.43 -12.39 -7.78
N CYS A 18 -15.14 -12.05 -6.52
CA CYS A 18 -13.88 -11.49 -6.01
C CYS A 18 -13.57 -10.01 -6.34
N GLN A 19 -14.59 -9.16 -6.43
CA GLN A 19 -14.38 -7.74 -6.73
C GLN A 19 -14.08 -6.92 -5.46
N LEU A 20 -13.47 -5.75 -5.65
CA LEU A 20 -13.39 -4.73 -4.61
C LEU A 20 -14.63 -3.83 -4.71
N HIS A 21 -15.25 -3.48 -3.59
CA HIS A 21 -16.42 -2.59 -3.60
C HIS A 21 -16.01 -1.15 -3.82
N ARG A 22 -16.59 -0.46 -4.79
CA ARG A 22 -16.31 0.97 -4.99
C ARG A 22 -16.77 1.78 -3.78
N VAL A 23 -15.91 2.68 -3.28
CA VAL A 23 -16.29 3.68 -2.28
C VAL A 23 -17.08 4.79 -2.97
N GLU A 24 -18.30 5.02 -2.52
CA GLU A 24 -19.19 6.06 -3.03
C GLU A 24 -19.08 7.32 -2.18
N LYS A 25 -18.53 8.40 -2.74
CA LYS A 25 -18.31 9.66 -2.02
C LYS A 25 -19.60 10.35 -1.55
N SER A 26 -20.72 10.13 -2.24
CA SER A 26 -22.03 10.69 -1.89
C SER A 26 -22.71 9.94 -0.74
N LYS A 27 -22.32 8.69 -0.47
CA LYS A 27 -22.87 7.91 0.63
C LYS A 27 -22.23 8.35 1.94
N GLN A 28 -23.04 8.77 2.89
CA GLN A 28 -22.61 9.03 4.27
C GLN A 28 -22.03 7.76 4.92
N ARG A 29 -22.49 6.58 4.48
CA ARG A 29 -22.09 5.29 5.02
C ARG A 29 -21.96 4.25 3.91
N GLN A 30 -20.83 3.57 3.86
CA GLN A 30 -20.51 2.58 2.84
C GLN A 30 -21.17 1.24 3.15
N ASP A 31 -21.43 0.44 2.12
CA ASP A 31 -22.06 -0.87 2.30
C ASP A 31 -21.11 -1.84 3.05
N ALA A 32 -19.80 -1.70 2.88
CA ALA A 32 -18.81 -2.39 3.71
C ALA A 32 -18.93 -2.07 5.22
N GLU A 33 -19.26 -0.82 5.58
CA GLU A 33 -19.47 -0.42 6.98
C GLU A 33 -20.78 -0.96 7.53
N LYS A 34 -21.82 -1.09 6.71
CA LYS A 34 -23.07 -1.75 7.11
C LYS A 34 -22.87 -3.24 7.35
N TRP A 35 -22.13 -3.91 6.46
CA TRP A 35 -21.80 -5.32 6.60
C TRP A 35 -20.99 -5.60 7.87
N VAL A 36 -20.02 -4.74 8.21
CA VAL A 36 -19.24 -4.85 9.45
C VAL A 36 -20.14 -4.71 10.68
N ASP A 37 -21.07 -3.77 10.69
CA ASP A 37 -21.99 -3.62 11.82
C ASP A 37 -22.92 -4.83 11.98
N GLU A 38 -23.46 -5.34 10.87
CA GLU A 38 -24.22 -6.60 10.87
C GLU A 38 -23.38 -7.74 11.45
N TRP A 39 -22.11 -7.84 11.06
CA TRP A 39 -21.18 -8.86 11.57
C TRP A 39 -20.88 -8.71 13.05
N LYS A 40 -20.69 -7.49 13.54
CA LYS A 40 -20.50 -7.24 14.97
C LYS A 40 -21.76 -7.49 15.79
N SER A 41 -22.95 -7.27 15.22
CA SER A 41 -24.23 -7.35 15.94
C SER A 41 -24.59 -8.74 16.48
N VAL A 42 -23.95 -9.81 15.96
CA VAL A 42 -24.15 -11.18 16.45
C VAL A 42 -23.41 -11.46 17.76
N PHE A 43 -22.53 -10.55 18.18
CA PHE A 43 -21.74 -10.67 19.41
C PHE A 43 -22.30 -9.79 20.53
N PRO A 44 -22.19 -10.20 21.81
CA PRO A 44 -22.53 -9.36 22.95
C PRO A 44 -21.73 -8.05 22.94
N LYS A 45 -22.40 -6.91 23.21
CA LYS A 45 -21.79 -5.57 23.14
C LYS A 45 -20.65 -5.37 24.14
N ASP A 46 -20.75 -6.02 25.30
CA ASP A 46 -19.75 -6.04 26.37
C ASP A 46 -18.48 -6.83 25.98
N ALA A 47 -18.59 -7.76 25.02
CA ALA A 47 -17.45 -8.50 24.49
C ALA A 47 -16.74 -7.79 23.33
N LEU A 48 -17.39 -6.81 22.70
CA LEU A 48 -16.78 -6.02 21.63
C LEU A 48 -15.83 -4.98 22.26
N SER A 49 -14.62 -4.89 21.72
CA SER A 49 -13.71 -3.82 22.14
C SER A 49 -14.33 -2.47 21.79
N SER A 50 -14.40 -1.56 22.76
CA SER A 50 -14.79 -0.17 22.52
C SER A 50 -13.83 0.41 21.49
N GLU A 51 -14.35 0.86 20.33
CA GLU A 51 -13.52 1.55 19.32
C GLU A 51 -12.90 2.85 19.87
N ASP A 52 -13.31 3.28 21.08
CA ASP A 52 -12.84 4.47 21.78
C ASP A 52 -11.64 4.20 22.71
N LYS A 53 -10.44 4.33 22.14
CA LYS A 53 -9.32 5.02 22.83
C LYS A 53 -8.78 6.23 22.06
N PHE A 54 -9.49 6.69 21.01
CA PHE A 54 -9.20 7.97 20.34
C PHE A 54 -10.50 8.64 19.91
N GLN A 55 -10.85 9.72 20.61
CA GLN A 55 -12.08 10.50 20.43
C GLN A 55 -12.33 10.90 18.96
N PRO A 56 -13.56 10.74 18.44
CA PRO A 56 -13.98 11.37 17.20
C PRO A 56 -14.07 12.88 17.38
N LEU A 57 -13.45 13.65 16.49
CA LEU A 57 -13.77 15.07 16.33
C LEU A 57 -15.22 15.20 15.84
N GLN A 58 -15.95 16.13 16.45
CA GLN A 58 -17.34 16.41 16.12
C GLN A 58 -17.55 16.77 14.63
N PRO A 59 -18.75 16.55 14.07
CA PRO A 59 -19.05 16.87 12.68
C PRO A 59 -18.92 18.37 12.43
N ILE A 60 -18.13 18.72 11.42
CA ILE A 60 -18.08 20.06 10.84
C ILE A 60 -19.49 20.44 10.37
N SER A 61 -19.96 21.59 10.83
CA SER A 61 -21.22 22.24 10.49
C SER A 61 -21.48 22.30 8.99
N LYS A 62 -22.73 21.99 8.62
CA LYS A 62 -23.26 22.03 7.25
C LYS A 62 -23.02 23.41 6.60
N PRO A 63 -22.72 23.49 5.29
CA PRO A 63 -22.81 24.76 4.57
C PRO A 63 -24.28 25.21 4.48
N GLN A 64 -24.48 26.50 4.76
CA GLN A 64 -25.77 27.20 4.69
C GLN A 64 -26.43 26.99 3.32
N LYS A 65 -27.69 26.53 3.32
CA LYS A 65 -28.56 26.57 2.15
C LYS A 65 -29.08 28.01 2.00
N HIS A 66 -28.79 28.63 0.87
CA HIS A 66 -29.50 29.81 0.41
C HIS A 66 -30.93 29.42 0.01
N ASN A 67 -31.87 30.26 0.43
CA ASN A 67 -33.29 30.18 0.11
C ASN A 67 -33.54 30.42 -1.38
N SER A 68 -34.41 29.61 -1.98
CA SER A 68 -35.26 30.04 -3.07
C SER A 68 -36.61 29.35 -2.94
N SER A 69 -37.64 30.17 -2.87
CA SER A 69 -39.05 29.85 -2.68
C SER A 69 -39.69 29.22 -3.92
N ASP A 70 -40.92 28.74 -3.69
CA ASP A 70 -42.01 28.56 -4.65
C ASP A 70 -41.99 27.36 -5.61
N ARG A 71 -42.83 26.36 -5.28
CA ARG A 71 -44.05 26.08 -6.06
C ARG A 71 -44.95 25.05 -5.35
N ARG A 72 -46.23 25.40 -5.26
CA ARG A 72 -47.35 24.61 -4.73
C ARG A 72 -47.86 23.59 -5.74
N THR A 73 -48.53 22.56 -5.19
CA THR A 73 -49.69 21.79 -5.74
C THR A 73 -49.39 20.87 -6.95
N ILE A 74 -49.91 19.65 -7.09
CA ILE A 74 -51.27 19.11 -6.87
C ILE A 74 -51.18 17.60 -6.53
N THR A 75 -52.05 17.15 -5.63
CA THR A 75 -52.40 15.77 -5.28
C THR A 75 -53.35 15.13 -6.31
N HIS A 76 -53.16 13.85 -6.64
CA HIS A 76 -54.27 12.95 -6.97
C HIS A 76 -54.06 11.55 -6.35
N PRO A 77 -55.13 10.93 -5.82
CA PRO A 77 -55.07 9.66 -5.11
C PRO A 77 -55.28 8.48 -6.06
N VAL A 78 -54.58 7.37 -5.83
CA VAL A 78 -55.02 6.06 -6.32
C VAL A 78 -54.99 5.09 -5.15
N GLN A 79 -56.19 4.60 -4.83
CA GLN A 79 -56.48 3.63 -3.79
C GLN A 79 -55.96 2.23 -4.13
N ASN A 80 -55.42 1.60 -3.10
CA ASN A 80 -55.58 0.21 -2.68
C ASN A 80 -55.40 -0.90 -3.71
N ASN A 81 -54.28 -1.62 -3.56
CA ASN A 81 -54.35 -3.07 -3.53
C ASN A 81 -53.70 -3.58 -2.23
N LEU A 82 -54.57 -4.11 -1.36
CA LEU A 82 -54.25 -4.85 -0.15
C LEU A 82 -53.55 -6.16 -0.54
N ALA A 83 -52.22 -6.16 -0.56
CA ALA A 83 -51.41 -7.37 -0.52
C ALA A 83 -50.82 -7.51 0.89
N LEU A 84 -51.37 -8.47 1.65
CA LEU A 84 -50.90 -9.00 2.93
C LEU A 84 -49.57 -8.43 3.44
N VAL A 85 -49.66 -7.49 4.38
CA VAL A 85 -48.54 -7.05 5.21
C VAL A 85 -48.05 -8.25 6.01
N ARG A 86 -47.02 -8.95 5.51
CA ARG A 86 -46.21 -9.80 6.39
C ARG A 86 -45.48 -8.88 7.36
N ALA A 87 -45.66 -9.14 8.65
CA ALA A 87 -44.96 -8.45 9.72
C ALA A 87 -43.46 -8.31 9.37
N LYS A 88 -42.92 -7.09 9.51
CA LYS A 88 -41.47 -6.90 9.55
C LYS A 88 -40.91 -7.88 10.58
N PRO A 89 -39.85 -8.66 10.28
CA PRO A 89 -39.20 -9.43 11.32
C PRO A 89 -38.78 -8.45 12.42
N SER A 90 -39.27 -8.67 13.63
CA SER A 90 -38.81 -7.95 14.81
C SER A 90 -37.28 -7.99 14.84
N PRO A 91 -36.59 -6.89 15.18
CA PRO A 91 -35.15 -6.94 15.37
C PRO A 91 -34.87 -8.07 16.35
N ALA A 92 -34.02 -9.03 15.93
CA ALA A 92 -33.62 -10.13 16.79
C ALA A 92 -33.19 -9.54 18.13
N LYS A 93 -33.84 -9.98 19.22
CA LYS A 93 -33.41 -9.62 20.57
C LYS A 93 -31.92 -9.90 20.65
N SER A 94 -31.13 -8.90 21.03
CA SER A 94 -29.70 -9.09 21.31
C SER A 94 -29.55 -10.32 22.19
N PRO A 95 -28.68 -11.29 21.83
CA PRO A 95 -28.55 -12.51 22.60
C PRO A 95 -28.31 -12.16 24.07
N GLN A 96 -29.14 -12.74 24.95
CA GLN A 96 -28.94 -12.64 26.39
C GLN A 96 -27.51 -13.08 26.73
N SER A 97 -26.90 -12.37 27.68
CA SER A 97 -25.53 -12.54 28.21
C SER A 97 -25.13 -14.00 28.44
N THR A 98 -24.78 -14.69 27.37
CA THR A 98 -23.98 -15.90 27.39
C THR A 98 -22.55 -15.40 27.24
N LYS A 99 -21.67 -15.72 28.20
CA LYS A 99 -20.25 -15.39 28.11
C LYS A 99 -19.73 -15.88 26.76
N LEU A 100 -19.50 -14.95 25.83
CA LEU A 100 -18.97 -15.25 24.52
C LEU A 100 -17.61 -15.92 24.72
N LYS A 101 -17.49 -17.19 24.33
CA LYS A 101 -16.22 -17.92 24.40
C LYS A 101 -15.56 -17.86 23.03
N VAL A 102 -14.36 -17.28 22.99
CA VAL A 102 -13.47 -17.36 21.82
C VAL A 102 -13.18 -18.84 21.53
N PRO A 103 -13.23 -19.29 20.26
CA PRO A 103 -12.93 -20.67 19.90
C PRO A 103 -11.61 -21.15 20.50
N GLN A 104 -11.63 -22.31 21.16
CA GLN A 104 -10.45 -22.96 21.72
C GLN A 104 -10.19 -24.29 21.03
N PHE A 105 -8.92 -24.60 20.82
CA PHE A 105 -8.49 -25.92 20.39
C PHE A 105 -8.57 -26.91 21.56
N GLY A 106 -8.82 -28.19 21.26
CA GLY A 106 -8.74 -29.26 22.26
C GLY A 106 -7.32 -29.46 22.78
N SER A 107 -7.17 -30.09 23.94
CA SER A 107 -5.89 -30.28 24.64
C SER A 107 -4.86 -31.09 23.86
N GLN A 108 -5.32 -31.95 22.94
CA GLN A 108 -4.49 -32.79 22.07
C GLN A 108 -3.93 -32.06 20.83
N ILE A 109 -4.26 -30.79 20.63
CA ILE A 109 -3.82 -29.99 19.49
C ILE A 109 -2.61 -29.16 19.93
N LYS A 110 -1.50 -29.26 19.20
CA LYS A 110 -0.35 -28.36 19.40
C LYS A 110 -0.69 -27.02 18.79
N THR A 111 -0.45 -25.95 19.55
CA THR A 111 -0.85 -24.61 19.16
C THR A 111 0.27 -23.60 19.31
N TRP A 112 0.30 -22.63 18.41
CA TRP A 112 1.22 -21.50 18.45
C TRP A 112 0.46 -20.21 18.11
N GLU A 113 0.86 -19.11 18.72
CA GLU A 113 0.22 -17.81 18.56
C GLU A 113 1.15 -16.83 17.86
N TYR A 114 0.65 -16.12 16.87
CA TYR A 114 1.40 -15.13 16.11
C TYR A 114 0.55 -13.90 15.80
N THR A 115 1.19 -12.74 15.75
CA THR A 115 0.53 -11.44 15.56
C THR A 115 0.80 -10.92 14.15
N ILE A 116 -0.26 -10.57 13.44
CA ILE A 116 -0.16 -9.93 12.13
C ILE A 116 0.51 -8.55 12.30
N SER A 117 1.55 -8.29 11.51
CA SER A 117 2.33 -7.05 11.53
C SER A 117 1.50 -5.81 11.17
N TRP A 118 0.66 -5.91 10.14
CA TRP A 118 -0.19 -4.80 9.68
C TRP A 118 -1.65 -5.21 9.44
N ARG A 119 -1.95 -5.83 8.29
CA ARG A 119 -3.30 -6.25 7.92
C ARG A 119 -3.28 -7.63 7.30
N LEU A 120 -4.26 -8.47 7.63
CA LEU A 120 -4.51 -9.75 6.97
C LEU A 120 -5.74 -9.62 6.08
N VAL A 121 -5.58 -10.00 4.81
CA VAL A 121 -6.69 -10.15 3.88
C VAL A 121 -6.80 -11.62 3.52
N SER A 122 -8.00 -12.17 3.65
CA SER A 122 -8.39 -13.45 3.09
C SER A 122 -9.64 -13.26 2.26
N ASN A 123 -9.91 -14.18 1.34
CA ASN A 123 -11.09 -14.12 0.49
C ASN A 123 -11.89 -15.40 0.66
N SER A 124 -13.11 -15.28 1.16
CA SER A 124 -14.04 -16.41 1.27
C SER A 124 -14.65 -16.84 -0.06
N GLY A 125 -14.59 -15.99 -1.10
CA GLY A 125 -15.20 -16.26 -2.41
C GLY A 125 -16.73 -16.39 -2.38
N GLN A 126 -17.37 -16.01 -1.26
CA GLN A 126 -18.81 -16.13 -1.05
C GLN A 126 -19.61 -14.93 -1.56
N ASP A 127 -18.97 -13.77 -1.68
CA ASP A 127 -19.59 -12.51 -2.09
C ASP A 127 -18.96 -12.03 -3.39
N GLU A 128 -19.81 -11.57 -4.32
CA GLU A 128 -19.37 -11.04 -5.61
C GLU A 128 -18.66 -9.69 -5.43
N GLY A 129 -19.15 -8.87 -4.50
CA GLY A 129 -18.80 -7.47 -4.41
C GLY A 129 -17.71 -7.15 -3.39
N VAL A 130 -17.59 -7.90 -2.29
CA VAL A 130 -16.60 -7.58 -1.23
C VAL A 130 -15.64 -8.73 -0.99
N ILE A 131 -14.34 -8.44 -1.05
CA ILE A 131 -13.32 -9.30 -0.43
C ILE A 131 -13.55 -9.29 1.08
N ARG A 132 -14.06 -10.43 1.59
CA ARG A 132 -14.36 -10.62 3.01
C ARG A 132 -13.67 -11.87 3.56
N PRO A 133 -13.32 -11.88 4.86
CA PRO A 133 -12.66 -13.02 5.46
C PRO A 133 -13.54 -14.26 5.45
N ILE A 134 -12.91 -15.41 5.64
CA ILE A 134 -13.63 -16.65 5.88
C ILE A 134 -14.15 -16.59 7.31
N ILE A 135 -15.45 -16.86 7.45
CA ILE A 135 -16.15 -16.85 8.74
C ILE A 135 -16.48 -18.29 9.10
N SER A 136 -16.06 -18.72 10.28
CA SER A 136 -16.32 -20.06 10.81
C SER A 136 -17.56 -20.05 11.72
N ALA A 137 -17.77 -21.16 12.43
CA ALA A 137 -18.83 -21.29 13.42
C ALA A 137 -18.81 -20.12 14.42
N ASN A 138 -20.00 -19.73 14.88
CA ASN A 138 -20.22 -18.62 15.82
C ASN A 138 -19.73 -17.25 15.31
N GLY A 139 -19.55 -17.10 14.00
CA GLY A 139 -19.27 -15.80 13.38
C GLY A 139 -17.82 -15.34 13.47
N PHE A 140 -16.88 -16.12 14.00
CA PHE A 140 -15.48 -15.70 14.10
C PHE A 140 -14.77 -15.75 12.74
N PRO A 141 -13.87 -14.78 12.44
CA PRO A 141 -12.98 -14.94 11.29
C PRO A 141 -12.05 -16.13 11.51
N TYR A 142 -11.70 -16.78 10.41
CA TYR A 142 -10.96 -18.04 10.42
C TYR A 142 -9.99 -18.13 9.25
N TYR A 143 -8.77 -18.57 9.52
CA TYR A 143 -7.83 -18.94 8.47
C TYR A 143 -7.88 -20.46 8.25
N PRO A 144 -8.27 -20.94 7.05
CA PRO A 144 -8.54 -22.36 6.85
C PRO A 144 -7.35 -23.29 7.03
N GLY A 145 -7.62 -24.46 7.61
CA GLY A 145 -6.66 -25.57 7.66
C GLY A 145 -6.14 -26.00 6.28
N ALA A 146 -6.97 -25.91 5.24
CA ALA A 146 -6.52 -26.18 3.87
C ALA A 146 -5.49 -25.15 3.36
N SER A 147 -5.72 -23.86 3.64
CA SER A 147 -4.77 -22.79 3.32
C SER A 147 -3.48 -22.94 4.10
N MET A 148 -3.59 -23.30 5.39
CA MET A 148 -2.47 -23.61 6.28
C MET A 148 -1.65 -24.79 5.74
N LYS A 149 -2.29 -25.90 5.37
CA LYS A 149 -1.64 -27.05 4.75
C LYS A 149 -0.92 -26.68 3.45
N GLY A 150 -1.56 -25.87 2.60
CA GLY A 150 -0.93 -25.42 1.36
C GLY A 150 0.29 -24.54 1.59
N ALA A 151 0.27 -23.68 2.60
CA ALA A 151 1.43 -22.87 2.98
C ALA A 151 2.55 -23.73 3.60
N PHE A 152 2.20 -24.64 4.50
CA PHE A 152 3.13 -25.61 5.10
C PHE A 152 3.82 -26.46 4.03
N LEU A 153 3.06 -26.99 3.06
CA LEU A 153 3.59 -27.80 1.96
C LEU A 153 4.63 -27.03 1.12
N ARG A 154 4.42 -25.74 0.87
CA ARG A 154 5.41 -24.90 0.17
C ARG A 154 6.69 -24.69 0.98
N ALA A 155 6.56 -24.59 2.30
CA ALA A 155 7.70 -24.47 3.20
C ALA A 155 8.45 -25.79 3.42
N CYS A 156 7.81 -26.94 3.20
CA CYS A 156 8.49 -28.24 3.23
C CYS A 156 9.58 -28.35 2.17
N LYS A 157 9.39 -27.80 0.96
CA LYS A 157 10.33 -27.95 -0.16
C LYS A 157 11.81 -27.69 0.20
N PRO A 158 12.16 -26.57 0.86
CA PRO A 158 13.55 -26.32 1.26
C PRO A 158 14.02 -27.04 2.53
N ILE A 159 13.15 -27.73 3.28
CA ILE A 159 13.44 -28.24 4.64
C ILE A 159 13.35 -29.78 4.73
N CYS A 160 12.46 -30.38 3.95
CA CYS A 160 12.07 -31.77 4.06
C CYS A 160 12.44 -32.52 2.79
N THR A 161 12.71 -33.81 2.94
CA THR A 161 12.69 -34.74 1.80
C THR A 161 11.27 -34.92 1.28
N ASP A 162 11.13 -35.41 0.04
CA ASP A 162 9.82 -35.74 -0.53
C ASP A 162 9.07 -36.75 0.35
N LYS A 163 9.76 -37.78 0.85
CA LYS A 163 9.18 -38.79 1.75
C LYS A 163 8.64 -38.19 3.04
N GLU A 164 9.35 -37.25 3.65
CA GLU A 164 8.86 -36.56 4.86
C GLU A 164 7.67 -35.65 4.54
N THR A 165 7.72 -34.96 3.41
CA THR A 165 6.62 -34.10 2.94
C THR A 165 5.36 -34.92 2.70
N GLU A 166 5.48 -36.06 2.02
CA GLU A 166 4.39 -37.03 1.83
C GLU A 166 3.90 -37.61 3.16
N ASN A 167 4.79 -37.91 4.10
CA ASN A 167 4.40 -38.41 5.42
C ASN A 167 3.56 -37.36 6.18
N TYR A 168 3.99 -36.09 6.21
CA TYR A 168 3.27 -35.04 6.92
C TYR A 168 1.97 -34.63 6.24
N CYS A 169 1.99 -34.42 4.92
CA CYS A 169 0.89 -33.80 4.19
C CYS A 169 0.08 -34.80 3.34
N GLY A 170 0.55 -36.02 3.16
CA GLY A 170 -0.05 -37.00 2.26
C GLY A 170 0.38 -36.80 0.81
N LYS A 171 -0.09 -37.69 -0.06
CA LYS A 171 0.15 -37.62 -1.51
C LYS A 171 -1.06 -38.02 -2.32
N LYS A 172 -1.09 -37.56 -3.57
CA LYS A 172 -2.01 -38.06 -4.58
C LYS A 172 -1.31 -39.20 -5.33
N LEU A 173 -2.04 -40.30 -5.54
CA LEU A 173 -1.57 -41.47 -6.27
C LEU A 173 -1.94 -41.34 -7.77
N ALA A 174 -1.28 -42.14 -8.61
CA ALA A 174 -1.44 -42.07 -10.07
C ALA A 174 -2.87 -42.41 -10.55
N ASP A 175 -3.58 -43.24 -9.79
CA ASP A 175 -4.98 -43.62 -10.03
C ASP A 175 -5.99 -42.54 -9.60
N GLY A 176 -5.51 -41.40 -9.09
CA GLY A 176 -6.33 -40.31 -8.59
C GLY A 176 -6.74 -40.42 -7.12
N SER A 177 -6.47 -41.55 -6.46
CA SER A 177 -6.68 -41.72 -5.03
C SER A 177 -5.63 -40.95 -4.20
N SER A 178 -5.79 -40.89 -2.88
CA SER A 178 -4.87 -40.12 -2.02
C SER A 178 -4.52 -40.88 -0.75
N ASN A 179 -3.24 -40.88 -0.41
CA ASN A 179 -2.77 -41.32 0.90
C ASN A 179 -2.81 -40.14 1.87
N PRO A 180 -3.51 -40.25 3.01
CA PRO A 180 -3.56 -39.18 3.99
C PRO A 180 -2.19 -39.00 4.66
N GLY A 181 -1.83 -37.74 4.90
CA GLY A 181 -0.68 -37.42 5.75
C GLY A 181 -1.02 -37.60 7.22
N ILE A 182 0.02 -37.68 8.05
CA ILE A 182 -0.14 -37.83 9.50
C ILE A 182 -0.58 -36.55 10.20
N LEU A 183 -0.42 -35.38 9.58
CA LEU A 183 -0.78 -34.09 10.18
C LEU A 183 -2.18 -33.63 9.75
N ARG A 184 -2.95 -33.16 10.73
CA ARG A 184 -4.22 -32.45 10.54
C ARG A 184 -4.02 -30.98 10.86
N PHE A 185 -4.27 -30.14 9.87
CA PHE A 185 -4.22 -28.68 9.98
C PHE A 185 -5.60 -28.15 10.34
N HIS A 186 -5.74 -27.59 11.55
CA HIS A 186 -7.02 -27.07 12.04
C HIS A 186 -7.27 -25.62 11.65
N GLY A 187 -6.27 -24.93 11.09
CA GLY A 187 -6.36 -23.52 10.73
C GLY A 187 -6.07 -22.61 11.92
N ALA A 188 -6.61 -21.40 11.89
CA ALA A 188 -6.43 -20.43 12.98
C ALA A 188 -7.64 -19.57 13.28
N TYR A 189 -7.77 -19.24 14.57
CA TYR A 189 -8.76 -18.35 15.13
C TYR A 189 -8.10 -17.16 15.84
N PRO A 190 -8.76 -15.99 15.93
CA PRO A 190 -8.34 -14.93 16.83
C PRO A 190 -8.28 -15.42 18.28
N VAL A 191 -7.31 -14.91 19.05
CA VAL A 191 -7.20 -15.24 20.49
C VAL A 191 -8.19 -14.45 21.36
N ASN A 192 -8.72 -13.34 20.84
CA ASN A 192 -9.61 -12.42 21.54
C ASN A 192 -10.51 -11.67 20.54
N MET A 193 -11.30 -10.70 21.00
CA MET A 193 -12.23 -9.91 20.17
C MET A 193 -11.59 -8.69 19.48
N ASP A 194 -10.27 -8.49 19.58
CA ASP A 194 -9.58 -7.34 18.96
C ASP A 194 -9.66 -7.37 17.43
N TRP A 195 -9.96 -8.53 16.83
CA TRP A 195 -10.21 -8.66 15.40
C TRP A 195 -11.34 -7.77 14.88
N THR A 196 -12.25 -7.32 15.75
CA THR A 196 -13.38 -6.46 15.40
C THR A 196 -12.96 -5.03 15.07
N GLN A 197 -11.70 -4.65 15.31
CA GLN A 197 -11.20 -3.30 15.11
C GLN A 197 -10.79 -3.03 13.66
N ARG A 198 -11.16 -1.85 13.15
CA ARG A 198 -10.67 -1.28 11.86
C ARG A 198 -10.81 -2.21 10.65
N LEU A 199 -11.94 -2.91 10.57
CA LEU A 199 -12.23 -3.95 9.58
C LEU A 199 -12.34 -3.45 8.13
N VAL A 200 -12.95 -2.27 7.92
CA VAL A 200 -13.10 -1.68 6.58
C VAL A 200 -11.77 -1.06 6.15
N ASP A 201 -11.13 -1.69 5.17
CA ASP A 201 -9.89 -1.25 4.54
C ASP A 201 -10.16 -0.66 3.16
N ILE A 202 -9.24 0.20 2.71
CA ILE A 202 -9.32 0.91 1.43
C ILE A 202 -8.10 0.59 0.58
N VAL A 203 -8.34 0.25 -0.68
CA VAL A 203 -7.34 0.11 -1.73
C VAL A 203 -7.66 1.09 -2.85
N HIS A 204 -6.66 1.85 -3.31
CA HIS A 204 -6.84 2.80 -4.40
C HIS A 204 -5.78 2.57 -5.48
N ARG A 205 -6.21 2.05 -6.63
CA ARG A 205 -5.34 1.96 -7.82
C ARG A 205 -5.21 3.34 -8.45
N GLN A 206 -4.02 3.92 -8.40
CA GLN A 206 -3.75 5.26 -8.95
C GLN A 206 -2.62 5.25 -9.99
N ASP A 207 -2.03 4.11 -10.31
CA ASP A 207 -0.85 4.00 -11.15
C ASP A 207 -1.05 4.56 -12.55
N GLU A 208 -2.14 4.17 -13.23
CA GLU A 208 -2.46 4.71 -14.56
C GLU A 208 -2.72 6.22 -14.52
N LYS A 209 -3.52 6.67 -13.54
CA LYS A 209 -3.78 8.10 -13.32
C LYS A 209 -2.50 8.87 -13.00
N GLN A 210 -1.55 8.26 -12.28
CA GLN A 210 -0.31 8.91 -11.83
C GLN A 210 0.81 8.88 -12.87
N VAL A 211 0.84 7.94 -13.81
CA VAL A 211 1.93 7.81 -14.79
C VAL A 211 1.49 8.20 -16.19
N ILE A 212 0.32 7.70 -16.61
CA ILE A 212 -0.11 7.71 -18.01
C ILE A 212 -0.86 9.00 -18.33
N LYS A 213 -2.05 9.21 -17.73
CA LYS A 213 -2.92 10.36 -18.08
C LYS A 213 -3.95 10.70 -16.99
N ASP A 214 -4.46 11.94 -16.99
CA ASP A 214 -5.33 12.49 -15.92
C ASP A 214 -6.82 12.14 -16.05
N ASP A 215 -7.28 11.80 -17.26
CA ASP A 215 -8.66 11.48 -17.62
C ASP A 215 -9.14 10.11 -17.09
N ILE A 216 -8.23 9.30 -16.56
CA ILE A 216 -8.58 7.99 -15.98
C ILE A 216 -9.25 8.19 -14.62
N SER A 217 -10.53 7.78 -14.55
CA SER A 217 -11.25 7.76 -13.28
C SER A 217 -10.69 6.65 -12.38
N SER A 218 -9.97 7.04 -11.33
CA SER A 218 -9.51 6.12 -10.28
C SER A 218 -10.39 6.27 -9.05
N ASN A 219 -11.08 5.21 -8.65
CA ASN A 219 -11.87 5.20 -7.41
C ASN A 219 -11.15 4.41 -6.31
N ALA A 220 -11.37 4.84 -5.07
CA ALA A 220 -11.03 4.03 -3.92
C ALA A 220 -12.02 2.88 -3.84
N ASN A 221 -11.53 1.69 -3.48
CA ASN A 221 -12.37 0.53 -3.27
C ASN A 221 -12.17 -0.02 -1.84
N ALA A 222 -13.24 -0.51 -1.23
CA ALA A 222 -13.27 -1.13 0.07
C ALA A 222 -13.04 -2.64 -0.01
N GLN A 223 -12.39 -3.17 1.03
CA GLN A 223 -12.28 -4.59 1.33
C GLN A 223 -12.35 -4.78 2.84
N ILE A 224 -12.66 -5.99 3.31
CA ILE A 224 -12.56 -6.31 4.74
C ILE A 224 -11.19 -6.93 5.01
N SER A 225 -10.51 -6.42 6.04
CA SER A 225 -9.22 -6.95 6.47
C SER A 225 -9.09 -6.89 7.99
N LEU A 226 -8.28 -7.79 8.54
CA LEU A 226 -8.09 -7.91 9.98
C LEU A 226 -6.82 -7.14 10.35
N TYR A 227 -6.94 -6.09 11.17
CA TYR A 227 -5.84 -5.21 11.54
C TYR A 227 -5.11 -5.71 12.79
N GLN A 228 -3.81 -5.97 12.67
CA GLN A 228 -2.90 -6.38 13.76
C GLN A 228 -3.43 -7.46 14.71
N ILE A 229 -4.19 -8.42 14.18
CA ILE A 229 -4.79 -9.47 14.99
C ILE A 229 -3.74 -10.49 15.43
N LYS A 230 -3.91 -11.04 16.63
CA LYS A 230 -3.21 -12.24 17.08
C LYS A 230 -4.04 -13.48 16.78
N LEU A 231 -3.43 -14.44 16.10
CA LEU A 231 -4.03 -15.70 15.65
C LEU A 231 -3.39 -16.88 16.38
N LYS A 232 -4.22 -17.81 16.83
CA LYS A 232 -3.80 -19.11 17.35
C LYS A 232 -3.97 -20.16 16.26
N PHE A 233 -2.88 -20.81 15.88
CA PHE A 233 -2.85 -21.88 14.89
C PHE A 233 -2.85 -23.24 15.58
N GLY A 234 -3.52 -24.23 14.99
CA GLY A 234 -3.59 -25.59 15.53
C GLY A 234 -3.16 -26.67 14.53
N ILE A 235 -2.24 -27.53 14.95
CA ILE A 235 -1.88 -28.78 14.24
C ILE A 235 -2.02 -29.96 15.20
N SER A 236 -2.57 -31.07 14.73
CA SER A 236 -2.53 -32.34 15.44
C SER A 236 -1.95 -33.44 14.56
N SER A 237 -1.56 -34.56 15.16
CA SER A 237 -1.13 -35.76 14.43
C SER A 237 -2.02 -36.96 14.76
N CYS A 238 -2.16 -37.89 13.82
CA CYS A 238 -2.76 -39.20 14.09
C CYS A 238 -1.78 -40.20 14.71
N LYS A 239 -0.51 -39.81 14.87
CA LYS A 239 0.53 -40.59 15.54
C LYS A 239 1.10 -39.79 16.72
N THR A 240 1.65 -40.49 17.70
CA THR A 240 2.48 -39.84 18.73
C THR A 240 3.80 -39.41 18.10
N LEU A 241 4.12 -38.13 18.20
CA LEU A 241 5.36 -37.56 17.68
C LEU A 241 6.25 -37.14 18.85
N SER A 242 7.56 -37.24 18.65
CA SER A 242 8.55 -36.72 19.60
C SER A 242 8.52 -35.19 19.66
N GLU A 243 9.00 -34.59 20.75
CA GLU A 243 9.12 -33.13 20.83
C GLU A 243 10.07 -32.56 19.76
N SER A 244 11.15 -33.27 19.41
CA SER A 244 12.03 -32.87 18.29
C SER A 244 11.30 -32.81 16.96
N GLU A 245 10.34 -33.70 16.73
CA GLU A 245 9.54 -33.69 15.50
C GLU A 245 8.51 -32.55 15.50
N TRP A 246 7.93 -32.22 16.67
CA TRP A 246 7.11 -31.02 16.82
C TRP A 246 7.90 -29.73 16.61
N GLU A 247 9.15 -29.65 17.06
CA GLU A 247 10.03 -28.50 16.77
C GLU A 247 10.33 -28.38 15.28
N LYS A 248 10.56 -29.50 14.57
CA LYS A 248 10.70 -29.48 13.10
C LYS A 248 9.42 -28.99 12.42
N ILE A 249 8.25 -29.48 12.84
CA ILE A 249 6.95 -29.03 12.32
C ILE A 249 6.74 -27.53 12.58
N LYS A 250 7.09 -27.05 13.77
CA LYS A 250 7.03 -25.64 14.12
C LYS A 250 7.95 -24.81 13.21
N HIS A 251 9.18 -25.26 12.99
CA HIS A 251 10.15 -24.58 12.11
C HIS A 251 9.65 -24.48 10.65
N ILE A 252 9.06 -25.55 10.11
CA ILE A 252 8.44 -25.53 8.77
C ILE A 252 7.28 -24.53 8.75
N TRP A 253 6.45 -24.53 9.81
CA TRP A 253 5.32 -23.61 9.90
C TRP A 253 5.76 -22.14 10.00
N GLU A 254 6.74 -21.82 10.84
CA GLU A 254 7.34 -20.48 10.92
C GLU A 254 8.00 -20.08 9.59
N THR A 255 8.59 -21.01 8.86
CA THR A 255 9.08 -20.75 7.49
C THR A 255 7.96 -20.38 6.53
N ALA A 256 6.79 -21.02 6.64
CA ALA A 256 5.61 -20.62 5.86
C ALA A 256 5.09 -19.23 6.25
N LEU A 257 5.07 -18.92 7.55
CA LEU A 257 4.66 -17.60 8.06
C LEU A 257 5.62 -16.49 7.62
N ALA A 258 6.91 -16.80 7.49
CA ALA A 258 7.96 -15.90 7.03
C ALA A 258 7.77 -15.41 5.58
N GLU A 259 7.03 -16.18 4.77
CA GLU A 259 6.64 -15.78 3.41
C GLU A 259 5.35 -14.93 3.41
N GLY A 260 4.57 -14.99 4.48
CA GLY A 260 3.27 -14.34 4.65
C GLY A 260 2.08 -15.18 4.15
N ILE A 261 0.90 -14.94 4.73
CA ILE A 261 -0.32 -15.71 4.43
C ILE A 261 -1.46 -14.85 3.89
N GLY A 262 -2.41 -15.49 3.20
CA GLY A 262 -3.59 -14.83 2.65
C GLY A 262 -3.30 -14.14 1.31
N SER A 263 -3.92 -12.98 1.11
CA SER A 263 -3.89 -12.26 -0.17
C SER A 263 -3.05 -10.98 -0.07
N ARG A 264 -2.51 -10.54 -1.21
CA ARG A 264 -1.73 -9.29 -1.35
C ARG A 264 -0.44 -9.29 -0.51
N VAL A 265 0.12 -10.46 -0.26
CA VAL A 265 1.31 -10.67 0.56
C VAL A 265 2.52 -9.89 0.05
N SER A 266 2.68 -9.81 -1.27
CA SER A 266 3.76 -9.04 -1.90
C SER A 266 3.66 -7.53 -1.67
N ALA A 267 2.54 -7.01 -1.14
CA ALA A 267 2.34 -5.61 -0.78
C ALA A 267 2.37 -5.36 0.74
N GLY A 268 2.81 -6.34 1.54
CA GLY A 268 2.96 -6.22 2.99
C GLY A 268 1.76 -6.70 3.82
N TYR A 269 0.73 -7.28 3.19
CA TYR A 269 -0.37 -7.92 3.94
C TYR A 269 0.06 -9.31 4.44
N GLY A 270 -0.51 -9.77 5.56
CA GLY A 270 -0.38 -11.16 6.00
C GLY A 270 0.99 -11.58 6.54
N HIS A 271 1.88 -10.63 6.81
CA HIS A 271 3.17 -10.86 7.49
C HIS A 271 3.02 -10.80 9.00
N PHE A 272 3.92 -11.45 9.74
CA PHE A 272 3.88 -11.57 11.20
C PHE A 272 4.99 -10.77 11.89
N GLN A 273 4.78 -10.39 13.15
CA GLN A 273 5.75 -9.62 13.94
C GLN A 273 6.88 -10.52 14.48
N GLU A 274 6.51 -11.72 14.91
CA GLU A 274 7.38 -12.66 15.61
C GLU A 274 8.28 -13.46 14.65
N VAL A 275 7.94 -13.47 13.35
CA VAL A 275 8.60 -14.30 12.35
C VAL A 275 9.34 -13.43 11.35
N GLN A 276 10.64 -13.69 11.17
CA GLN A 276 11.44 -12.96 10.20
C GLN A 276 11.42 -13.64 8.82
N SER A 277 11.37 -12.83 7.77
CA SER A 277 11.55 -13.33 6.40
C SER A 277 12.98 -13.84 6.17
N HIS A 278 13.11 -15.05 5.64
CA HIS A 278 14.41 -15.70 5.37
C HIS A 278 14.97 -15.36 3.96
N LYS A 279 14.20 -14.69 3.11
CA LYS A 279 14.52 -14.49 1.67
C LYS A 279 14.66 -13.01 1.29
N LYS A 280 15.21 -12.22 2.21
CA LYS A 280 15.45 -10.78 2.01
C LYS A 280 16.52 -10.60 0.92
N LEU A 281 16.19 -9.85 -0.12
CA LEU A 281 17.14 -9.39 -1.14
C LEU A 281 17.84 -8.13 -0.64
N LEU A 282 17.06 -7.21 -0.08
CA LEU A 282 17.55 -5.92 0.37
C LEU A 282 16.77 -5.49 1.62
N GLN A 283 17.49 -5.02 2.63
CA GLN A 283 16.92 -4.38 3.80
C GLN A 283 17.36 -2.92 3.84
N ILE A 284 16.40 -2.01 3.83
CA ILE A 284 16.64 -0.58 3.90
C ILE A 284 16.06 -0.05 5.20
N LYS A 285 16.91 0.48 6.06
CA LYS A 285 16.46 1.25 7.22
C LYS A 285 16.25 2.72 6.81
N ILE A 286 15.08 3.25 7.12
CA ILE A 286 14.66 4.60 6.73
C ILE A 286 13.88 5.28 7.86
N LYS A 287 13.86 6.60 7.81
CA LYS A 287 12.95 7.45 8.58
C LYS A 287 12.20 8.38 7.64
N GLY A 288 11.04 8.86 8.05
CA GLY A 288 10.34 9.81 7.22
C GLY A 288 9.02 10.33 7.76
N GLN A 289 8.55 11.36 7.10
CA GLN A 289 7.39 12.13 7.51
C GLN A 289 6.52 12.51 6.32
N GLY A 290 5.22 12.67 6.55
CA GLY A 290 4.30 13.05 5.48
C GLY A 290 2.82 13.01 5.86
N GLY A 291 1.98 13.13 4.82
CA GLY A 291 0.53 13.12 4.95
C GLY A 291 -0.03 11.79 5.45
N THR A 292 -0.89 11.85 6.47
CA THR A 292 -1.54 10.69 7.07
C THR A 292 -2.63 10.12 6.16
N SER A 293 -2.62 8.79 5.97
CA SER A 293 -3.72 8.06 5.35
C SER A 293 -4.87 7.88 6.36
N GLN A 294 -6.09 7.83 5.84
CA GLN A 294 -7.30 7.70 6.65
C GLN A 294 -8.15 6.55 6.12
N LEU A 295 -8.80 5.83 7.04
CA LEU A 295 -9.91 4.92 6.73
C LEU A 295 -11.16 5.72 6.34
N VAL A 296 -12.21 5.00 5.92
CA VAL A 296 -13.49 5.61 5.51
C VAL A 296 -14.06 6.46 6.66
N ASN A 297 -13.97 5.93 7.88
CA ASN A 297 -14.40 6.62 9.11
C ASN A 297 -13.42 7.71 9.60
N GLY A 298 -12.38 8.06 8.83
CA GLY A 298 -11.42 9.10 9.20
C GLY A 298 -10.27 8.66 10.10
N THR A 299 -10.28 7.42 10.63
CA THR A 299 -9.22 6.88 11.49
C THR A 299 -7.86 6.96 10.79
N LYS A 300 -6.86 7.53 11.48
CA LYS A 300 -5.49 7.66 10.98
C LYS A 300 -4.80 6.29 10.91
N GLU A 301 -4.11 6.02 9.82
CA GLU A 301 -3.34 4.79 9.65
C GLU A 301 -2.07 5.00 8.82
N PHE A 302 -0.96 4.44 9.30
CA PHE A 302 0.27 4.31 8.53
C PHE A 302 0.17 3.07 7.65
N ARG A 303 0.41 3.22 6.35
CA ARG A 303 0.10 2.21 5.34
C ARG A 303 1.35 1.78 4.57
N PRO A 304 2.04 0.70 5.01
CA PRO A 304 3.22 0.12 4.36
C PRO A 304 3.10 -0.15 2.86
N ASN A 305 1.91 -0.47 2.35
CA ASN A 305 1.73 -0.75 0.92
C ASN A 305 2.13 0.43 0.01
N MET A 306 2.26 1.66 0.54
CA MET A 306 2.75 2.81 -0.20
C MET A 306 4.14 2.59 -0.79
N PHE A 307 5.02 1.83 -0.12
CA PHE A 307 6.39 1.59 -0.61
C PHE A 307 6.36 0.85 -1.95
N LYS A 308 5.60 -0.25 -2.04
CA LYS A 308 5.47 -1.01 -3.29
C LYS A 308 4.74 -0.22 -4.36
N ALA A 309 3.69 0.52 -3.97
CA ALA A 309 2.95 1.36 -4.93
C ALA A 309 3.87 2.39 -5.60
N THR A 310 4.72 3.06 -4.82
CA THR A 310 5.72 4.01 -5.32
C THR A 310 6.78 3.33 -6.18
N LEU A 311 7.41 2.25 -5.70
CA LEU A 311 8.48 1.55 -6.45
C LEU A 311 7.97 0.98 -7.78
N ARG A 312 6.79 0.36 -7.77
CA ARG A 312 6.12 -0.10 -8.99
C ARG A 312 5.83 1.04 -9.94
N GLY A 313 5.35 2.17 -9.42
CA GLY A 313 5.10 3.37 -10.23
C GLY A 313 6.39 3.93 -10.85
N HIS A 314 7.50 3.97 -10.12
CA HIS A 314 8.78 4.43 -10.65
C HIS A 314 9.38 3.46 -11.68
N THR A 315 9.22 2.15 -11.46
CA THR A 315 9.55 1.13 -12.45
C THR A 315 8.85 1.41 -13.78
N LEU A 316 7.54 1.67 -13.73
CA LEU A 316 6.75 1.98 -14.93
C LEU A 316 7.23 3.28 -15.62
N ARG A 317 7.56 4.34 -14.87
CA ARG A 317 8.05 5.61 -15.42
C ARG A 317 9.39 5.46 -16.13
N LEU A 318 10.33 4.72 -15.54
CA LEU A 318 11.65 4.47 -16.09
C LEU A 318 11.56 3.61 -17.34
N LEU A 319 10.83 2.50 -17.29
CA LEU A 319 10.63 1.63 -18.45
C LEU A 319 9.89 2.34 -19.58
N GLY A 320 8.87 3.16 -19.28
CA GLY A 320 8.19 3.96 -20.28
C GLY A 320 9.08 5.01 -20.97
N GLY A 321 10.27 5.29 -20.42
CA GLY A 321 11.28 6.13 -21.07
C GLY A 321 12.34 5.36 -21.88
N MET A 322 12.19 4.04 -22.00
CA MET A 322 13.20 3.13 -22.59
C MET A 322 12.59 2.02 -23.46
N THR A 323 11.27 1.80 -23.41
CA THR A 323 10.56 0.75 -24.16
C THR A 323 9.22 1.26 -24.71
N ASP A 324 8.52 0.42 -25.46
CA ASP A 324 7.11 0.60 -25.78
C ASP A 324 6.18 0.34 -24.56
N GLU A 325 4.88 0.67 -24.72
CA GLU A 325 3.85 0.55 -23.68
C GLU A 325 3.59 -0.89 -23.22
N GLU A 326 3.58 -1.84 -24.15
CA GLU A 326 3.32 -3.25 -23.86
C GLU A 326 4.47 -3.82 -23.03
N THR A 327 5.71 -3.59 -23.48
CA THR A 327 6.93 -4.02 -22.82
C THR A 327 7.05 -3.40 -21.42
N ALA A 328 6.82 -2.09 -21.27
CA ALA A 328 6.90 -1.41 -19.98
C ALA A 328 5.91 -1.98 -18.96
N LYS A 329 4.66 -2.23 -19.38
CA LYS A 329 3.62 -2.85 -18.53
C LYS A 329 3.98 -4.30 -18.19
N SER A 330 4.39 -5.09 -19.19
CA SER A 330 4.74 -6.50 -19.03
C SER A 330 5.90 -6.69 -18.04
N LEU A 331 7.00 -5.94 -18.20
CA LEU A 331 8.14 -5.98 -17.28
C LEU A 331 7.77 -5.49 -15.88
N THR A 332 6.97 -4.42 -15.78
CA THR A 332 6.46 -3.95 -14.47
C THR A 332 5.62 -5.03 -13.78
N GLN A 333 4.79 -5.77 -14.51
CA GLN A 333 4.01 -6.89 -13.98
C GLN A 333 4.89 -8.09 -13.64
N LYS A 334 5.91 -8.41 -14.44
CA LYS A 334 6.90 -9.45 -14.13
C LYS A 334 7.61 -9.16 -12.80
N LEU A 335 8.02 -7.91 -12.58
CA LEU A 335 8.72 -7.52 -11.35
C LEU A 335 7.78 -7.43 -10.14
N TRP A 336 6.65 -6.73 -10.25
CA TRP A 336 5.84 -6.37 -9.09
C TRP A 336 4.51 -7.11 -8.98
N GLY A 337 4.17 -7.92 -9.98
CA GLY A 337 2.88 -8.58 -10.10
C GLY A 337 1.83 -7.70 -10.74
N GLY A 338 0.71 -8.33 -11.11
CA GLY A 338 -0.40 -7.67 -11.78
C GLY A 338 -1.44 -8.65 -12.27
N PHE A 339 -2.20 -8.22 -13.27
CA PHE A 339 -3.19 -9.05 -13.95
C PHE A 339 -2.82 -9.05 -15.43
N GLY A 340 -2.50 -10.24 -15.95
CA GLY A 340 -2.36 -10.47 -17.39
C GLY A 340 -3.72 -10.66 -18.05
N THR A 341 -3.71 -10.93 -19.35
CA THR A 341 -4.93 -11.16 -20.14
C THR A 341 -5.71 -12.41 -19.71
N LYS A 342 -5.02 -13.42 -19.16
CA LYS A 342 -5.62 -14.72 -18.78
C LYS A 342 -5.57 -15.06 -17.29
N SER A 343 -4.66 -14.46 -16.51
CA SER A 343 -4.48 -14.82 -15.10
C SER A 343 -3.74 -13.74 -14.29
N SER A 344 -3.76 -13.87 -12.96
CA SER A 344 -2.96 -13.05 -12.05
C SER A 344 -1.48 -13.42 -12.11
N ILE A 345 -0.61 -12.41 -12.09
CA ILE A 345 0.85 -12.54 -12.06
C ILE A 345 1.32 -12.18 -10.65
N VAL A 346 2.03 -13.08 -9.97
CA VAL A 346 2.53 -12.87 -8.59
C VAL A 346 3.62 -11.80 -8.53
N GLY A 347 4.47 -11.78 -9.55
CA GLY A 347 5.65 -10.91 -9.64
C GLY A 347 6.85 -11.47 -8.87
N LEU A 348 8.05 -11.09 -9.28
CA LEU A 348 9.31 -11.51 -8.64
C LEU A 348 9.55 -10.84 -7.27
N LEU A 349 9.04 -9.63 -7.05
CA LEU A 349 9.35 -8.78 -5.89
C LEU A 349 8.16 -8.57 -4.95
N GLY A 350 8.43 -8.82 -3.67
CA GLY A 350 7.55 -8.50 -2.53
C GLY A 350 8.19 -7.49 -1.60
N ILE A 351 7.37 -6.81 -0.81
CA ILE A 351 7.83 -5.94 0.28
C ILE A 351 7.18 -6.31 1.60
N ASN A 352 7.90 -6.05 2.69
CA ASN A 352 7.38 -6.00 4.05
C ASN A 352 8.02 -4.80 4.76
N PHE A 353 7.24 -4.04 5.51
CA PHE A 353 7.74 -2.90 6.27
C PHE A 353 7.57 -3.17 7.76
N ASP A 354 8.70 -3.35 8.43
CA ASP A 354 8.76 -3.54 9.86
C ASP A 354 8.89 -2.18 10.56
N PHE A 355 7.96 -1.89 11.46
CA PHE A 355 7.93 -0.69 12.26
C PHE A 355 7.21 -0.95 13.58
N HIS A 356 7.69 -0.31 14.65
CA HIS A 356 6.98 -0.30 15.91
C HIS A 356 5.98 0.88 15.93
N PRO A 357 4.70 0.68 16.28
CA PRO A 357 3.72 1.78 16.32
C PRO A 357 4.13 2.96 17.21
N ALA A 358 4.89 2.71 18.28
CA ALA A 358 5.43 3.77 19.14
C ALA A 358 6.48 4.67 18.45
N ASN A 359 7.06 4.23 17.33
CA ASN A 359 8.00 5.05 16.55
C ASN A 359 7.28 6.08 15.67
N ILE A 360 5.94 6.06 15.62
CA ILE A 360 5.14 6.99 14.84
C ILE A 360 4.55 8.06 15.76
N SER A 361 5.02 9.29 15.56
CA SER A 361 4.44 10.47 16.18
C SER A 361 3.32 11.03 15.30
N TRP A 362 2.11 11.07 15.86
CA TRP A 362 0.94 11.64 15.19
C TRP A 362 0.72 13.07 15.66
N HIS A 363 0.76 14.03 14.74
CA HIS A 363 0.43 15.41 15.10
C HIS A 363 -1.10 15.57 15.18
N LYS A 364 -1.60 16.11 16.31
CA LYS A 364 -3.03 16.21 16.60
C LYS A 364 -3.76 17.10 15.58
N ASN A 365 -3.19 18.26 15.26
CA ASN A 365 -3.84 19.31 14.45
C ASN A 365 -3.56 19.25 12.96
N GLN A 366 -2.65 18.36 12.52
CA GLN A 366 -2.26 18.25 11.12
C GLN A 366 -2.37 16.78 10.75
N LYS A 367 -2.97 16.46 9.59
CA LYS A 367 -3.01 15.09 9.04
C LYS A 367 -1.60 14.64 8.63
N PHE A 368 -0.69 14.56 9.60
CA PHE A 368 0.76 14.46 9.48
C PHE A 368 1.30 13.43 10.47
N TYR A 369 2.27 12.64 10.03
CA TYR A 369 3.02 11.74 10.89
C TYR A 369 4.53 11.94 10.71
N ASP A 370 5.28 11.58 11.74
CA ASP A 370 6.73 11.40 11.70
C ASP A 370 7.08 9.99 12.20
N LEU A 371 7.81 9.23 11.38
CA LEU A 371 8.33 7.91 11.68
C LEU A 371 9.85 8.00 11.88
N GLN A 372 10.29 7.77 13.11
CA GLN A 372 11.71 7.89 13.48
C GLN A 372 12.57 6.73 12.97
N HIS A 373 12.02 5.52 12.93
CA HIS A 373 12.74 4.32 12.50
C HIS A 373 11.78 3.28 11.93
N GLY A 374 12.05 2.82 10.71
CA GLY A 374 11.41 1.66 10.10
C GLY A 374 12.34 0.92 9.15
N LYS A 375 12.01 -0.34 8.86
CA LYS A 375 12.80 -1.22 8.01
C LYS A 375 11.97 -1.71 6.83
N LEU A 376 12.31 -1.25 5.64
CA LEU A 376 11.77 -1.77 4.39
C LEU A 376 12.56 -3.00 3.98
N ASN A 377 11.91 -4.16 3.99
CA ASN A 377 12.46 -5.40 3.47
C ASN A 377 11.89 -5.63 2.08
N ILE A 378 12.77 -5.88 1.10
CA ILE A 378 12.42 -6.34 -0.23
C ILE A 378 12.88 -7.79 -0.33
N PHE A 379 12.01 -8.67 -0.84
CA PHE A 379 12.27 -10.10 -0.93
C PHE A 379 11.84 -10.67 -2.28
N CYS A 380 12.45 -11.80 -2.63
CA CYS A 380 12.06 -12.56 -3.82
C CYS A 380 10.84 -13.42 -3.50
N MET A 381 9.81 -13.36 -4.36
CA MET A 381 8.57 -14.12 -4.21
C MET A 381 8.69 -15.56 -4.72
N HIS A 382 9.65 -15.84 -5.60
CA HIS A 382 9.84 -17.14 -6.22
C HIS A 382 11.01 -17.87 -5.54
N GLN A 383 10.75 -19.09 -5.06
CA GLN A 383 11.74 -19.84 -4.28
C GLN A 383 12.91 -20.32 -5.15
N ASP A 384 12.60 -20.68 -6.39
CA ASP A 384 13.52 -21.31 -7.35
C ASP A 384 14.28 -20.29 -8.21
N THR A 385 14.26 -19.00 -7.82
CA THR A 385 15.02 -17.95 -8.52
C THR A 385 16.52 -18.16 -8.30
N ASP A 386 17.25 -18.33 -9.40
CA ASP A 386 18.69 -18.55 -9.41
C ASP A 386 19.50 -17.34 -8.92
N ASP A 387 20.78 -17.57 -8.59
CA ASP A 387 21.66 -16.55 -8.02
C ASP A 387 21.92 -15.38 -8.99
N ASN A 388 21.99 -15.63 -10.29
CA ASN A 388 22.20 -14.57 -11.28
C ASN A 388 20.98 -13.65 -11.39
N GLU A 389 19.77 -14.22 -11.41
CA GLU A 389 18.53 -13.44 -11.37
C GLU A 389 18.39 -12.70 -10.03
N ARG A 390 18.80 -13.31 -8.91
CA ARG A 390 18.84 -12.64 -7.59
C ARG A 390 19.75 -11.42 -7.59
N VAL A 391 20.96 -11.51 -8.14
CA VAL A 391 21.88 -10.36 -8.27
C VAL A 391 21.24 -9.24 -9.10
N LYS A 392 20.59 -9.59 -10.22
CA LYS A 392 19.85 -8.60 -11.03
C LYS A 392 18.71 -7.95 -10.27
N LEU A 393 17.97 -8.72 -9.45
CA LEU A 393 16.89 -8.22 -8.61
C LEU A 393 17.39 -7.29 -7.50
N ILE A 394 18.56 -7.58 -6.90
CA ILE A 394 19.21 -6.68 -5.94
C ILE A 394 19.58 -5.37 -6.63
N ALA A 395 20.30 -5.43 -7.76
CA ALA A 395 20.73 -4.24 -8.48
C ALA A 395 19.56 -3.32 -8.87
N ILE A 396 18.49 -3.86 -9.46
CA ILE A 396 17.33 -3.07 -9.85
C ILE A 396 16.59 -2.48 -8.64
N THR A 397 16.49 -3.21 -7.52
CA THR A 397 15.81 -2.71 -6.33
C THR A 397 16.59 -1.61 -5.63
N GLU A 398 17.92 -1.71 -5.56
CA GLU A 398 18.78 -0.63 -5.10
C GLU A 398 18.65 0.63 -5.96
N ALA A 399 18.70 0.47 -7.29
CA ALA A 399 18.54 1.56 -8.24
C ALA A 399 17.19 2.27 -8.06
N LEU A 400 16.09 1.51 -7.92
CA LEU A 400 14.75 2.06 -7.69
C LEU A 400 14.62 2.77 -6.35
N ILE A 401 15.24 2.27 -5.28
CA ILE A 401 15.22 2.92 -3.97
C ILE A 401 15.99 4.24 -3.99
N LYS A 402 17.20 4.23 -4.58
CA LYS A 402 18.03 5.43 -4.77
C LYS A 402 17.28 6.48 -5.59
N PHE A 403 16.70 6.07 -6.71
CA PHE A 403 15.84 6.92 -7.55
C PHE A 403 14.69 7.55 -6.74
N THR A 404 13.95 6.73 -6.00
CA THR A 404 12.77 7.16 -5.24
C THR A 404 13.12 8.23 -4.20
N LEU A 405 14.19 8.02 -3.44
CA LEU A 405 14.59 8.95 -2.38
C LEU A 405 15.25 10.22 -2.91
N MET A 406 15.93 10.14 -4.07
CA MET A 406 16.56 11.28 -4.74
C MET A 406 15.57 12.19 -5.47
N PHE A 407 14.52 11.65 -6.09
CA PHE A 407 13.61 12.48 -6.91
C PHE A 407 12.19 12.63 -6.35
N GLY A 408 11.80 11.83 -5.36
CA GLY A 408 10.44 11.83 -4.83
C GLY A 408 10.34 11.45 -3.35
N GLY A 409 9.64 10.35 -3.08
CA GLY A 409 9.44 9.85 -1.72
C GLY A 409 8.28 8.87 -1.68
N PHE A 410 7.80 8.57 -0.47
CA PHE A 410 6.72 7.60 -0.26
C PHE A 410 5.47 8.26 0.31
N GLY A 411 4.31 7.76 -0.12
CA GLY A 411 3.01 8.12 0.44
C GLY A 411 2.31 9.29 -0.24
N LYS A 412 1.41 9.95 0.49
CA LYS A 412 0.60 11.06 -0.04
C LYS A 412 1.50 12.25 -0.40
N SER A 413 1.22 12.87 -1.53
CA SER A 413 1.96 14.04 -2.03
C SER A 413 3.46 13.78 -2.23
N TRP A 414 3.85 12.54 -2.56
CA TRP A 414 5.26 12.15 -2.69
C TRP A 414 6.08 12.97 -3.69
N ARG A 415 5.44 13.63 -4.66
CA ARG A 415 6.06 14.55 -5.64
C ARG A 415 6.50 15.89 -5.06
N ARG A 416 6.25 16.18 -3.78
CA ARG A 416 6.54 17.47 -3.15
C ARG A 416 7.42 17.27 -1.93
N ALA A 417 8.36 18.19 -1.71
CA ALA A 417 9.12 18.25 -0.47
C ALA A 417 8.19 18.55 0.71
N CYS A 418 8.53 18.04 1.89
CA CYS A 418 7.75 18.27 3.10
C CYS A 418 7.69 19.77 3.44
N HIS A 419 6.54 20.39 3.22
CA HIS A 419 6.40 21.83 3.46
C HIS A 419 6.56 22.19 4.93
N LYS A 420 6.16 21.30 5.84
CA LYS A 420 6.34 21.50 7.28
C LYS A 420 7.81 21.65 7.68
N GLN A 421 8.72 20.99 6.97
CA GLN A 421 10.15 21.02 7.25
C GLN A 421 10.86 22.16 6.53
N PHE A 422 10.44 22.47 5.30
CA PHE A 422 11.20 23.34 4.39
C PHE A 422 10.52 24.68 4.08
N TYR A 423 9.35 24.96 4.63
CA TYR A 423 8.61 26.20 4.44
C TYR A 423 8.41 26.98 5.74
N LYS A 424 8.08 28.26 5.62
CA LYS A 424 7.89 29.19 6.75
C LYS A 424 6.84 28.65 7.73
N GLN A 425 7.18 28.66 9.02
CA GLN A 425 6.32 28.15 10.09
C GLN A 425 4.95 28.85 10.14
N SER A 426 4.92 30.15 9.83
CA SER A 426 3.72 30.97 9.73
C SER A 426 2.67 30.46 8.73
N TYR A 427 3.07 29.67 7.73
CA TYR A 427 2.11 29.02 6.83
C TYR A 427 1.20 28.01 7.55
N PHE A 428 1.66 27.44 8.66
CA PHE A 428 0.97 26.37 9.39
C PHE A 428 0.37 26.82 10.72
N GLU A 429 0.58 28.08 11.12
CA GLU A 429 0.05 28.66 12.36
C GLU A 429 -1.48 28.80 12.30
N ASN A 430 -2.05 29.02 11.11
CA ASN A 430 -3.49 28.97 10.87
C ASN A 430 -3.89 27.51 10.52
N SER A 431 -4.58 26.83 11.44
CA SER A 431 -4.80 25.38 11.52
C SER A 431 -5.48 24.66 10.33
N ASP A 432 -5.80 25.35 9.24
CA ASP A 432 -6.61 24.81 8.14
C ASP A 432 -5.81 24.44 6.88
N LYS A 433 -4.49 24.65 6.85
CA LYS A 433 -3.70 24.33 5.65
C LYS A 433 -3.46 22.81 5.51
N PRO A 434 -3.69 22.24 4.32
CA PRO A 434 -3.44 20.82 4.08
C PRO A 434 -1.94 20.51 4.17
N VAL A 435 -1.61 19.31 4.64
CA VAL A 435 -0.24 18.79 4.59
C VAL A 435 0.18 18.58 3.14
N ILE A 436 1.28 19.22 2.75
CA ILE A 436 1.87 19.10 1.41
C ILE A 436 3.25 18.45 1.53
N GLY A 437 3.45 17.42 0.71
CA GLY A 437 4.72 16.74 0.56
C GLY A 437 5.02 15.69 1.61
N CYS A 438 6.18 15.06 1.41
CA CYS A 438 6.78 14.11 2.34
C CYS A 438 8.30 14.32 2.37
N HIS A 439 8.94 13.78 3.40
CA HIS A 439 10.39 13.72 3.46
C HIS A 439 10.83 12.40 4.07
N TRP A 440 11.45 11.58 3.22
CA TRP A 440 12.03 10.29 3.59
C TRP A 440 13.54 10.35 3.43
N GLN A 441 14.26 9.65 4.29
CA GLN A 441 15.71 9.64 4.27
C GLN A 441 16.22 8.30 4.80
N PHE A 442 17.35 7.87 4.26
CA PHE A 442 18.09 6.77 4.83
C PHE A 442 18.58 7.14 6.24
N ILE A 443 18.73 6.13 7.08
CA ILE A 443 19.48 6.26 8.34
C ILE A 443 20.88 5.68 8.18
N GLN A 444 21.75 5.84 9.18
CA GLN A 444 23.18 5.52 9.08
C GLN A 444 23.43 4.06 8.68
N GLU A 445 22.60 3.14 9.15
CA GLU A 445 22.77 1.72 8.84
C GLU A 445 22.44 1.35 7.39
N SER A 446 21.93 2.30 6.60
CA SER A 446 21.72 2.18 5.16
C SER A 446 22.72 3.03 4.36
N GLN A 447 23.89 3.36 4.93
CA GLN A 447 24.90 4.22 4.29
C GLN A 447 25.39 3.72 2.93
N SER A 448 25.38 2.41 2.69
CA SER A 448 25.72 1.81 1.38
C SER A 448 24.80 2.26 0.25
N LEU A 449 23.61 2.76 0.58
CA LEU A 449 22.62 3.26 -0.37
C LEU A 449 22.66 4.78 -0.56
N TYR A 450 23.55 5.48 0.15
CA TYR A 450 23.69 6.93 -0.01
C TYR A 450 24.16 7.28 -1.42
N CYS A 451 23.64 8.37 -1.96
CA CYS A 451 24.10 8.93 -3.23
C CYS A 451 24.90 10.20 -2.93
N PRO A 452 26.24 10.13 -2.90
CA PRO A 452 27.06 11.32 -2.65
C PRO A 452 26.93 12.32 -3.80
N VAL A 453 26.71 13.59 -3.48
CA VAL A 453 26.57 14.70 -4.43
C VAL A 453 27.50 15.82 -3.97
N ASP A 454 28.72 15.79 -4.50
CA ASP A 454 29.73 16.81 -4.25
C ASP A 454 29.36 18.09 -5.03
N LYS A 455 28.96 17.91 -6.29
CA LYS A 455 28.41 18.94 -7.20
C LYS A 455 27.10 18.47 -7.84
N VAL A 456 26.26 19.40 -8.26
CA VAL A 456 24.91 19.08 -8.78
C VAL A 456 24.96 18.19 -10.02
N SER A 457 25.99 18.33 -10.86
CA SER A 457 26.19 17.52 -12.06
C SER A 457 26.48 16.03 -11.79
N ASP A 458 26.82 15.64 -10.55
CA ASP A 458 26.97 14.21 -10.19
C ASP A 458 25.63 13.45 -10.33
N ILE A 459 24.50 14.17 -10.31
CA ILE A 459 23.16 13.60 -10.44
C ILE A 459 22.91 13.01 -11.84
N THR A 460 23.50 13.60 -12.88
CA THR A 460 23.45 13.06 -14.24
C THR A 460 24.01 11.64 -14.28
N GLN A 461 25.14 11.41 -13.59
CA GLN A 461 25.76 10.10 -13.50
C GLN A 461 24.85 9.11 -12.77
N PHE A 462 24.20 9.50 -11.67
CA PHE A 462 23.25 8.64 -10.97
C PHE A 462 22.05 8.27 -11.85
N ILE A 463 21.50 9.22 -12.61
CA ILE A 463 20.39 8.93 -13.52
C ILE A 463 20.82 7.90 -14.58
N ASN A 464 22.00 8.09 -15.18
CA ASN A 464 22.51 7.17 -16.20
C ASN A 464 22.76 5.77 -15.63
N GLN A 465 23.41 5.66 -14.47
CA GLN A 465 23.63 4.37 -13.80
C GLN A 465 22.32 3.64 -13.50
N ILE A 466 21.28 4.36 -13.05
CA ILE A 466 19.96 3.77 -12.80
C ILE A 466 19.34 3.26 -14.11
N ARG A 467 19.43 4.05 -15.18
CA ARG A 467 18.95 3.64 -16.51
C ARG A 467 19.71 2.42 -17.03
N ASP A 468 21.03 2.36 -16.85
CA ASP A 468 21.86 1.22 -17.26
C ASP A 468 21.39 -0.06 -16.57
N VAL A 469 21.17 -0.02 -15.25
CA VAL A 469 20.61 -1.15 -14.49
C VAL A 469 19.24 -1.56 -15.01
N ILE A 470 18.35 -0.61 -15.27
CA ILE A 470 17.01 -0.89 -15.82
C ILE A 470 17.10 -1.49 -17.22
N SER A 471 18.05 -1.05 -18.05
CA SER A 471 18.23 -1.54 -19.42
C SER A 471 18.57 -3.03 -19.47
N THR A 472 19.27 -3.56 -18.46
CA THR A 472 19.60 -4.99 -18.36
C THR A 472 18.37 -5.91 -18.27
N TRP A 473 17.20 -5.36 -17.95
CA TRP A 473 15.92 -6.07 -17.89
C TRP A 473 15.11 -5.99 -19.18
N ILE A 474 15.52 -5.13 -20.12
CA ILE A 474 14.83 -4.91 -21.39
C ILE A 474 15.40 -5.90 -22.42
N PRO A 475 14.57 -6.74 -23.06
CA PRO A 475 15.01 -7.57 -24.18
C PRO A 475 15.59 -6.70 -25.31
N GLN A 476 16.70 -7.12 -25.92
CA GLN A 476 17.40 -6.32 -26.95
C GLN A 476 16.47 -5.88 -28.10
N ASN A 477 15.52 -6.72 -28.50
CA ASN A 477 14.54 -6.44 -29.55
C ASN A 477 13.32 -5.60 -29.10
N LYS A 478 13.28 -5.18 -27.83
CA LYS A 478 12.18 -4.42 -27.22
C LYS A 478 12.62 -3.08 -26.64
N SER A 479 13.88 -2.70 -26.84
CA SER A 479 14.37 -1.36 -26.55
C SER A 479 13.76 -0.38 -27.55
N ALA A 480 13.22 0.73 -27.05
CA ALA A 480 12.66 1.80 -27.87
C ALA A 480 13.51 3.07 -27.67
N PRO A 481 14.25 3.54 -28.70
CA PRO A 481 15.11 4.73 -28.58
C PRO A 481 14.35 5.98 -28.12
N GLN A 482 13.06 6.06 -28.45
CA GLN A 482 12.22 7.24 -28.23
C GLN A 482 11.28 7.12 -27.01
N GLY A 483 11.28 6.00 -26.27
CA GLY A 483 10.33 5.79 -25.18
C GLY A 483 8.86 6.03 -25.57
N ILE A 484 8.00 6.32 -24.60
CA ILE A 484 6.55 6.54 -24.80
C ILE A 484 6.22 8.02 -24.60
N GLU A 485 5.96 8.73 -25.68
CA GLU A 485 5.71 10.19 -25.63
C GLU A 485 4.34 10.58 -25.08
N THR A 486 3.36 9.69 -25.18
CA THR A 486 1.98 9.94 -24.78
C THR A 486 1.77 9.89 -23.27
N TRP A 487 2.71 9.29 -22.53
CA TRP A 487 2.64 9.19 -21.08
C TRP A 487 3.06 10.48 -20.41
N ARG A 488 2.31 10.92 -19.40
CA ARG A 488 2.58 12.18 -18.68
C ARG A 488 3.93 12.18 -17.97
N GLU A 489 4.32 11.06 -17.34
CA GLU A 489 5.52 10.98 -16.50
C GLU A 489 6.53 9.92 -16.97
N ALA A 490 6.61 9.65 -18.28
CA ALA A 490 7.67 8.82 -18.83
C ALA A 490 9.05 9.49 -18.68
N TRP A 491 10.05 8.75 -18.21
CA TRP A 491 11.42 9.25 -18.04
C TRP A 491 12.22 9.16 -19.34
N TYR A 492 11.78 9.93 -20.33
CA TYR A 492 12.36 10.07 -21.66
C TYR A 492 12.91 11.50 -21.81
N GLN A 493 14.20 11.67 -22.15
CA GLN A 493 14.89 12.98 -22.10
C GLN A 493 14.14 14.13 -22.80
N PRO A 494 13.53 13.96 -23.99
CA PRO A 494 12.72 15.02 -24.60
C PRO A 494 11.47 15.45 -23.79
N LYS A 495 11.01 14.60 -22.85
CA LYS A 495 9.78 14.79 -22.06
C LYS A 495 10.02 15.17 -20.60
N VAL A 496 11.25 15.07 -20.11
CA VAL A 496 11.55 15.36 -18.70
C VAL A 496 12.90 16.05 -18.58
N GLN A 497 12.93 17.10 -17.76
CA GLN A 497 14.15 17.80 -17.40
C GLN A 497 14.36 17.73 -15.89
N VAL A 498 15.60 17.54 -15.47
CA VAL A 498 15.99 17.60 -14.06
C VAL A 498 16.82 18.85 -13.84
N TRP A 499 16.41 19.64 -12.86
CA TRP A 499 17.07 20.87 -12.45
C TRP A 499 17.52 20.74 -11.01
N GLY A 500 18.73 21.18 -10.69
CA GLY A 500 19.28 21.04 -9.35
C GLY A 500 20.03 22.28 -8.85
N ARG A 501 20.10 22.44 -7.53
CA ARG A 501 21.02 23.36 -6.86
C ARG A 501 21.45 22.83 -5.49
N LEU A 502 22.55 23.34 -4.96
CA LEU A 502 22.96 23.08 -3.58
C LEU A 502 22.32 24.12 -2.63
N ALA A 503 21.42 23.66 -1.76
CA ALA A 503 20.79 24.46 -0.72
C ALA A 503 21.58 24.34 0.60
N ILE A 504 22.76 24.98 0.66
CA ILE A 504 23.70 24.89 1.79
C ILE A 504 23.06 25.39 3.10
N ASN A 505 22.25 26.45 3.03
CA ASN A 505 21.54 27.01 4.19
C ASN A 505 20.33 26.19 4.66
N GLY A 506 20.09 25.01 4.06
CA GLY A 506 18.97 24.14 4.39
C GLY A 506 17.60 24.60 3.90
N ARG A 507 17.50 25.77 3.24
CA ARG A 507 16.23 26.37 2.82
C ARG A 507 15.94 26.08 1.35
N SER A 508 14.70 25.69 1.09
CA SER A 508 14.19 25.52 -0.28
C SER A 508 13.90 26.89 -0.90
N LYS A 509 14.33 27.10 -2.16
CA LYS A 509 13.96 28.27 -2.96
C LYS A 509 12.72 27.95 -3.80
N ALA A 510 12.62 26.72 -4.30
CA ALA A 510 11.52 26.34 -5.18
C ALA A 510 10.19 26.22 -4.45
N ILE A 511 10.20 25.97 -3.13
CA ILE A 511 8.97 25.90 -2.34
C ILE A 511 8.18 27.21 -2.40
N ASP A 512 8.87 28.36 -2.40
CA ASP A 512 8.21 29.68 -2.48
C ASP A 512 7.43 29.81 -3.80
N TRP A 513 7.95 29.29 -4.92
CA TRP A 513 7.30 29.34 -6.23
C TRP A 513 5.98 28.55 -6.30
N PHE A 514 5.78 27.56 -5.40
CA PHE A 514 4.50 26.86 -5.29
C PHE A 514 3.42 27.68 -4.58
N HIS A 515 3.80 28.74 -3.87
CA HIS A 515 2.89 29.58 -3.08
C HIS A 515 2.77 31.01 -3.61
N GLN A 516 3.83 31.55 -4.21
CA GLN A 516 3.98 32.94 -4.65
C GLN A 516 4.45 33.02 -6.11
N PRO A 517 4.34 34.19 -6.76
CA PRO A 517 4.98 34.44 -8.05
C PRO A 517 6.49 34.14 -7.99
N TYR A 518 7.04 33.56 -9.05
CA TYR A 518 8.49 33.32 -9.16
C TYR A 518 9.23 34.53 -9.72
N LYS A 519 8.51 35.41 -10.43
CA LYS A 519 8.98 36.70 -10.97
C LYS A 519 7.78 37.62 -11.18
N ASP A 520 7.81 38.83 -10.65
CA ASP A 520 6.73 39.83 -10.77
C ASP A 520 5.34 39.22 -10.52
N THR A 521 4.50 39.11 -11.55
CA THR A 521 3.18 38.47 -11.50
C THR A 521 3.16 37.03 -12.02
N ASP A 522 4.26 36.55 -12.59
CA ASP A 522 4.35 35.22 -13.19
C ASP A 522 4.40 34.12 -12.12
N SER A 523 3.53 33.11 -12.25
CA SER A 523 3.38 32.03 -11.28
C SER A 523 3.12 30.68 -11.93
N ILE A 524 3.66 29.61 -11.34
CA ILE A 524 3.33 28.22 -11.71
C ILE A 524 1.99 27.74 -11.12
N LYS A 525 1.35 28.57 -10.28
CA LYS A 525 0.06 28.32 -9.65
C LYS A 525 -1.11 28.86 -10.47
N ASN A 526 -0.87 29.74 -11.45
CA ASN A 526 -1.91 30.24 -12.34
C ASN A 526 -1.33 30.67 -13.70
N PRO A 527 -1.67 29.99 -14.81
CA PRO A 527 -2.44 28.74 -14.88
C PRO A 527 -1.70 27.60 -14.15
N ARG A 528 -2.36 26.46 -13.86
CA ARG A 528 -1.80 25.34 -13.06
C ARG A 528 -1.19 24.17 -13.87
N PRO A 529 -0.60 24.32 -15.09
CA PRO A 529 -0.17 23.17 -15.87
C PRO A 529 0.93 22.38 -15.13
N LEU A 530 1.84 23.08 -14.45
CA LEU A 530 2.94 22.45 -13.70
C LEU A 530 2.53 22.07 -12.26
N ALA A 531 1.91 22.98 -11.51
CA ALA A 531 1.62 22.75 -10.10
C ALA A 531 0.45 21.77 -9.83
N GLY A 532 -0.46 21.59 -10.79
CA GLY A 532 -1.68 20.79 -10.66
C GLY A 532 -2.82 21.52 -9.95
N SER A 533 -4.04 20.98 -10.06
CA SER A 533 -5.26 21.59 -9.51
C SER A 533 -6.16 20.56 -8.85
N ILE A 534 -6.95 21.00 -7.86
CA ILE A 534 -7.96 20.16 -7.19
C ILE A 534 -9.31 20.26 -7.92
N ASN A 535 -9.62 21.44 -8.48
CA ASN A 535 -10.85 21.70 -9.23
C ASN A 535 -10.55 22.52 -10.50
N PRO A 536 -10.61 21.94 -11.72
CA PRO A 536 -10.75 20.50 -11.99
C PRO A 536 -9.55 19.71 -11.44
N GLN A 537 -9.70 18.41 -11.19
CA GLN A 537 -8.60 17.61 -10.65
C GLN A 537 -7.55 17.34 -11.74
N LYS A 538 -6.38 18.00 -11.67
CA LYS A 538 -5.23 17.78 -12.56
C LYS A 538 -3.98 17.46 -11.74
N THR A 539 -3.28 16.39 -12.12
CA THR A 539 -2.00 16.03 -11.48
C THR A 539 -0.92 17.01 -11.93
N GLY A 540 -0.10 17.48 -10.99
CA GLY A 540 1.02 18.36 -11.32
C GLY A 540 2.12 17.64 -12.10
N ARG A 541 2.79 18.38 -12.99
CA ARG A 541 3.87 17.93 -13.88
C ARG A 541 5.28 18.29 -13.39
N ILE A 542 5.39 18.80 -12.16
CA ILE A 542 6.67 19.05 -11.50
C ILE A 542 6.78 18.14 -10.29
N TRP A 543 7.96 17.62 -10.00
CA TRP A 543 8.33 17.02 -8.72
C TRP A 543 9.34 17.94 -8.05
N HIS A 544 9.29 18.02 -6.73
CA HIS A 544 10.17 18.85 -5.93
C HIS A 544 10.73 18.04 -4.77
N ARG A 545 12.06 18.03 -4.65
CA ARG A 545 12.76 17.27 -3.63
C ARG A 545 13.82 18.12 -2.93
N MET A 546 13.91 17.93 -1.61
CA MET A 546 15.06 18.31 -0.79
C MET A 546 15.76 17.03 -0.35
N TYR A 547 16.78 16.59 -1.08
CA TYR A 547 17.56 15.38 -0.78
C TYR A 547 18.71 15.73 0.17
N PRO A 548 18.91 15.01 1.29
CA PRO A 548 20.04 15.29 2.18
C PRO A 548 21.37 15.21 1.44
N ARG A 549 22.24 16.21 1.61
CA ARG A 549 23.54 16.21 0.92
C ARG A 549 24.48 15.22 1.59
N PHE A 550 24.95 14.24 0.84
CA PHE A 550 26.03 13.35 1.23
C PHE A 550 27.27 13.66 0.40
N ILE A 551 28.46 13.61 0.99
CA ILE A 551 29.73 13.88 0.30
C ILE A 551 30.73 12.79 0.66
N ARG A 552 31.76 12.62 -0.18
CA ARG A 552 32.90 11.76 0.17
C ARG A 552 33.91 12.57 0.99
N ASN A 553 34.26 12.09 2.17
CA ASN A 553 35.32 12.69 2.97
C ASN A 553 36.71 12.33 2.39
N LYS A 554 37.79 12.87 2.99
CA LYS A 554 39.18 12.60 2.57
C LYS A 554 39.58 11.12 2.67
N ASN A 555 38.89 10.35 3.51
CA ASN A 555 39.13 8.92 3.71
C ASN A 555 38.31 8.05 2.73
N GLY A 556 37.47 8.66 1.89
CA GLY A 556 36.58 7.97 0.95
C GLY A 556 35.22 7.58 1.52
N ASP A 557 34.97 7.80 2.82
CA ASP A 557 33.69 7.49 3.45
C ASP A 557 32.61 8.48 3.01
N ILE A 558 31.39 7.98 2.84
CA ILE A 558 30.23 8.81 2.54
C ILE A 558 29.66 9.35 3.84
N VAL A 559 29.72 10.66 4.04
CA VAL A 559 29.23 11.36 5.22
C VAL A 559 28.14 12.35 4.87
N ARG A 560 27.24 12.63 5.82
CA ARG A 560 26.23 13.68 5.65
C ARG A 560 26.90 15.06 5.78
N SER A 561 26.75 15.88 4.75
CA SER A 561 27.14 17.29 4.75
C SER A 561 26.00 18.17 5.27
N GLU A 562 26.32 19.40 5.64
CA GLU A 562 25.32 20.46 5.80
C GLU A 562 24.55 20.70 4.50
N GLY A 563 23.29 21.11 4.65
CA GLY A 563 22.40 21.46 3.54
C GLY A 563 21.71 20.30 2.84
N TYR A 564 21.12 20.61 1.69
CA TYR A 564 20.37 19.68 0.85
C TYR A 564 20.72 19.91 -0.62
N VAL A 565 20.51 18.88 -1.42
CA VAL A 565 20.39 18.99 -2.87
C VAL A 565 18.91 19.26 -3.17
N GLU A 566 18.61 20.44 -3.68
CA GLU A 566 17.25 20.80 -4.08
C GLU A 566 17.04 20.47 -5.56
N LEU A 567 16.05 19.64 -5.85
CA LEU A 567 15.80 19.11 -7.18
C LEU A 567 14.37 19.42 -7.65
N LEU A 568 14.26 19.76 -8.93
CA LEU A 568 13.01 19.85 -9.66
C LEU A 568 13.05 18.91 -10.86
N THR A 569 12.15 17.93 -10.88
CA THR A 569 11.92 17.08 -12.06
C THR A 569 10.68 17.61 -12.77
N ILE A 570 10.82 18.10 -13.99
CA ILE A 570 9.74 18.80 -14.72
C ILE A 570 9.40 18.00 -15.97
N PHE A 571 8.12 17.75 -16.18
CA PHE A 571 7.56 17.15 -17.39
C PHE A 571 6.88 18.25 -18.21
N PRO A 572 7.65 19.07 -18.96
CA PRO A 572 7.11 20.25 -19.62
C PRO A 572 5.98 19.88 -20.61
N ASP A 573 5.00 20.77 -20.71
CA ASP A 573 4.05 20.81 -21.80
C ASP A 573 4.30 22.05 -22.68
N GLU A 574 3.55 22.17 -23.77
CA GLU A 574 3.72 23.25 -24.76
C GLU A 574 3.06 24.56 -24.34
N SER A 575 2.51 24.65 -23.13
CA SER A 575 1.82 25.86 -22.69
C SER A 575 2.78 27.02 -22.46
N GLU A 576 2.33 28.24 -22.78
CA GLU A 576 3.12 29.48 -22.59
C GLU A 576 3.62 29.62 -21.14
N GLY A 577 2.78 29.29 -20.15
CA GLY A 577 3.16 29.34 -18.73
C GLY A 577 4.30 28.38 -18.39
N THR A 578 4.33 27.19 -19.00
CA THR A 578 5.46 26.27 -18.85
C THR A 578 6.71 26.85 -19.51
N GLN A 579 6.63 27.35 -20.75
CA GLN A 579 7.78 27.92 -21.46
C GLN A 579 8.40 29.12 -20.74
N LYS A 580 7.57 30.01 -20.16
CA LYS A 580 8.02 31.12 -19.30
C LYS A 580 8.78 30.62 -18.08
N PHE A 581 8.24 29.63 -17.38
CA PHE A 581 8.90 29.05 -16.21
C PHE A 581 10.23 28.37 -16.57
N MET A 582 10.29 27.64 -17.69
CA MET A 582 11.54 27.04 -18.17
C MET A 582 12.59 28.10 -18.54
N THR A 583 12.16 29.26 -19.05
CA THR A 583 13.05 30.40 -19.34
C THR A 583 13.59 31.03 -18.06
N PHE A 584 12.72 31.24 -17.07
CA PHE A 584 13.12 31.68 -15.74
C PHE A 584 14.13 30.73 -15.09
N LEU A 585 13.91 29.41 -15.20
CA LEU A 585 14.85 28.41 -14.70
C LEU A 585 16.25 28.57 -15.29
N ARG A 586 16.35 28.71 -16.62
CA ARG A 586 17.63 28.90 -17.34
C ARG A 586 18.36 30.18 -16.96
N LYS A 587 17.63 31.29 -16.77
CA LYS A 587 18.24 32.64 -16.72
C LYS A 587 18.40 33.20 -15.32
N GLU A 588 17.48 32.91 -14.40
CA GLU A 588 17.31 33.71 -13.17
C GLU A 588 17.16 32.86 -11.89
N SER A 589 16.91 31.55 -12.03
CA SER A 589 16.53 30.72 -10.89
C SER A 589 17.70 30.29 -9.98
N GLY A 590 18.92 30.26 -10.50
CA GLY A 590 20.08 29.66 -9.84
C GLY A 590 20.02 28.12 -9.72
N PHE A 591 19.13 27.47 -10.48
CA PHE A 591 19.17 26.03 -10.71
C PHE A 591 19.92 25.73 -12.01
N GLU A 592 20.68 24.64 -12.01
CA GLU A 592 21.37 24.12 -13.16
C GLU A 592 20.52 23.01 -13.81
N ASN A 593 20.43 23.01 -15.14
CA ASN A 593 19.87 21.87 -15.86
C ASN A 593 20.88 20.73 -15.87
N ILE A 594 20.52 19.59 -15.30
CA ILE A 594 21.43 18.46 -15.09
C ILE A 594 21.05 17.21 -15.88
N TRP A 595 19.82 17.09 -16.39
CA TRP A 595 19.44 15.96 -17.23
C TRP A 595 18.26 16.28 -18.14
#